data_AF-A0A239P107-F1
#
_entry.id   AF-A0A239P107-F1
#
_cell.length_a   1.000
_cell.length_b   1.000
_cell.length_c   1.000
_cell.angle_alpha   90.00
_cell.angle_beta   90.00
_cell.angle_gamma   90.00
#
_symmetry.space_group_name_H-M   'P 1'
#
loop_
_entity.id
_entity.type
_entity.pdbx_description
1 polymer ?
#
loop_
_entity_poly.entity_id
_entity_poly.type
_entity_poly.pdbx_seq_one_letter_code
_entity_poly.pdbx_strand_id
1 'polypeptide(L)' 'MAKQINIRLDDAVHARLVARAEAEGITVTALITQAAERDPRLDDGAATAAAFLAKHAAEFAEAFPEEEPDSANGRAA' A
#
# COMPACT_ATOMS: atom_id res chain seq x y z
N MET A 1 -6.65 -22.89 12.98
CA MET A 1 -7.87 -23.51 12.39
C MET A 1 -8.54 -22.47 11.50
N ALA A 2 -8.87 -22.80 10.25
CA ALA A 2 -9.60 -21.89 9.37
C ALA A 2 -11.10 -21.95 9.67
N LYS A 3 -11.75 -20.79 9.81
CA LYS A 3 -13.20 -20.69 10.02
C LYS A 3 -13.87 -20.28 8.72
N GLN A 4 -14.83 -21.08 8.26
CA GLN A 4 -15.63 -20.73 7.07
C GLN A 4 -16.64 -19.65 7.44
N ILE A 5 -16.69 -18.60 6.62
CA ILE A 5 -17.69 -17.52 6.70
C ILE A 5 -18.37 -17.36 5.35
N ASN A 6 -19.64 -16.97 5.35
CA ASN A 6 -20.38 -16.64 4.13
C ASN A 6 -20.56 -15.12 4.07
N ILE A 7 -20.02 -14.48 3.04
CA ILE A 7 -20.12 -13.03 2.82
C ILE A 7 -21.00 -12.82 1.59
N ARG A 8 -22.05 -11.99 1.73
CA ARG A 8 -22.86 -11.55 0.59
C ARG A 8 -22.18 -10.34 -0.05
N LEU A 9 -22.02 -10.39 -1.37
CA LEU A 9 -21.36 -9.38 -2.17
C LEU A 9 -22.25 -9.11 -3.39
N ASP A 10 -22.26 -7.87 -3.87
CA ASP A 10 -22.86 -7.58 -5.16
C ASP A 10 -22.02 -8.21 -6.29
N ASP A 11 -22.68 -8.60 -7.38
CA ASP A 11 -22.03 -9.27 -8.52
C ASP A 11 -20.85 -8.45 -9.08
N ALA A 12 -21.00 -7.12 -9.14
CA ALA A 12 -19.95 -6.23 -9.59
C ALA A 12 -18.71 -6.24 -8.67
N VAL A 13 -18.92 -6.37 -7.36
CA VAL A 13 -17.82 -6.44 -6.38
C VAL A 13 -17.13 -7.80 -6.48
N HIS A 14 -17.90 -8.87 -6.61
CA HIS A 14 -17.37 -10.21 -6.83
C HIS A 14 -16.51 -10.28 -8.11
N ALA A 15 -16.99 -9.74 -9.23
CA ALA A 15 -16.25 -9.70 -10.49
C ALA A 15 -14.91 -8.95 -10.36
N ARG A 16 -14.89 -7.83 -9.62
CA ARG A 16 -13.66 -7.08 -9.36
C ARG A 16 -12.67 -7.86 -8.49
N LEU A 17 -13.15 -8.58 -7.49
CA LEU A 17 -12.30 -9.43 -6.64
C LEU A 17 -11.68 -10.57 -7.44
N VAL A 18 -12.46 -11.23 -8.31
CA VAL A 18 -11.96 -12.29 -9.20
C VAL A 18 -10.89 -11.74 -10.14
N ALA A 19 -11.19 -10.66 -10.88
CA ALA A 19 -10.24 -10.08 -11.83
C ALA A 19 -8.92 -9.65 -11.16
N ARG A 20 -9.00 -9.10 -9.94
CA ARG A 20 -7.81 -8.72 -9.17
C ARG A 20 -7.01 -9.94 -8.69
N ALA A 21 -7.69 -10.96 -8.18
CA ALA A 21 -7.05 -12.19 -7.74
C ALA A 21 -6.35 -12.90 -8.92
N GLU A 22 -6.97 -12.92 -10.10
CA GLU A 22 -6.38 -13.44 -11.34
C GLU A 22 -5.14 -12.63 -11.76
N ALA A 23 -5.20 -11.30 -11.73
CA ALA A 23 -4.08 -10.44 -12.06
C ALA A 23 -2.88 -10.64 -11.11
N GLU A 24 -3.15 -10.91 -9.83
CA GLU A 24 -2.13 -11.17 -8.81
C GLU A 24 -1.74 -12.66 -8.73
N GLY A 25 -2.37 -13.54 -9.51
CA GLY A 25 -2.09 -14.99 -9.53
C GLY A 25 -2.45 -15.71 -8.22
N ILE A 26 -3.36 -15.16 -7.43
CA ILE A 26 -3.78 -15.69 -6.13
C ILE A 26 -5.28 -16.02 -6.11
N THR A 27 -5.75 -16.66 -5.03
CA THR A 27 -7.19 -16.90 -4.84
C THR A 27 -7.87 -15.66 -4.26
N VAL A 28 -9.19 -15.52 -4.49
CA VAL A 28 -9.99 -14.45 -3.86
C VAL A 28 -9.89 -14.50 -2.32
N THR A 29 -9.85 -15.69 -1.73
CA THR A 29 -9.64 -15.86 -0.29
C THR A 29 -8.28 -15.31 0.14
N ALA A 30 -7.21 -15.63 -0.59
CA ALA A 30 -5.87 -15.12 -0.29
C ALA A 30 -5.82 -13.59 -0.41
N LEU A 31 -6.45 -13.02 -1.43
CA LEU A 31 -6.57 -11.58 -1.61
C LEU A 31 -7.29 -10.91 -0.41
N ILE A 32 -8.40 -11.47 0.04
CA ILE A 32 -9.16 -10.96 1.19
C ILE A 32 -8.35 -11.11 2.49
N THR A 33 -7.66 -12.24 2.68
CA THR A 33 -6.80 -12.45 3.85
C THR A 33 -5.68 -11.42 3.90
N GLN A 34 -4.97 -11.19 2.79
CA GLN A 34 -3.91 -10.18 2.72
C GLN A 34 -4.45 -8.77 3.00
N ALA A 35 -5.62 -8.43 2.44
CA ALA A 35 -6.26 -7.15 2.71
C ALA A 35 -6.66 -7.00 4.19
N ALA A 36 -7.09 -8.08 4.85
CA ALA A 36 -7.44 -8.07 6.27
C ALA A 36 -6.21 -8.02 7.20
N GLU A 37 -5.08 -8.57 6.75
CA GLU A 37 -3.80 -8.53 7.48
C GLU A 37 -3.04 -7.21 7.27
N ARG A 38 -3.43 -6.42 6.26
CA ARG A 38 -2.82 -5.12 5.98
C ARG A 38 -3.11 -4.15 7.13
N ASP A 39 -2.05 -3.62 7.75
CA ASP A 39 -2.19 -2.63 8.83
C ASP A 39 -2.78 -1.33 8.24
N PRO A 40 -3.97 -0.89 8.69
CA PRO A 40 -4.60 0.34 8.21
C PRO A 40 -3.73 1.59 8.46
N ARG A 41 -2.82 1.55 9.43
CA ARG A 41 -1.85 2.63 9.69
C ARG A 41 -0.79 2.75 8.61
N LEU A 42 -0.56 1.69 7.84
CA LEU A 42 0.40 1.65 6.73
C LEU A 42 -0.26 1.84 5.37
N ASP A 43 -1.58 1.77 5.28
CA ASP A 43 -2.33 2.07 4.04
C ASP A 43 -2.17 3.53 3.60
N ASP A 44 -1.95 4.44 4.56
CA ASP A 44 -1.63 5.84 4.30
C ASP A 44 -0.11 6.10 4.33
N GLY A 45 0.69 5.07 4.06
CA GLY A 45 2.16 5.12 4.09
C GLY A 45 2.73 6.23 3.21
N ALA A 46 2.08 6.54 2.08
CA ALA A 46 2.45 7.66 1.22
C ALA A 46 2.21 9.02 1.89
N ALA A 47 1.07 9.23 2.57
CA ALA A 47 0.82 10.46 3.32
C ALA A 47 1.70 10.56 4.56
N THR A 48 1.99 9.44 5.22
CA THR A 48 2.90 9.38 6.38
C THR A 48 4.33 9.71 5.97
N ALA A 49 4.81 9.14 4.87
CA ALA A 49 6.12 9.48 4.29
C ALA A 49 6.17 10.95 3.84
N ALA A 50 5.12 11.45 3.20
CA ALA A 50 5.02 12.86 2.81
C ALA A 50 5.06 13.79 4.03
N ALA A 51 4.35 13.46 5.11
CA ALA A 51 4.36 14.23 6.36
C ALA A 51 5.73 14.19 7.05
N PHE A 52 6.40 13.04 7.05
CA PHE A 52 7.76 12.89 7.58
C PHE A 52 8.76 13.74 6.80
N LEU A 53 8.74 13.66 5.47
CA LEU A 53 9.61 14.45 4.60
C LEU A 53 9.34 15.95 4.78
N ALA A 54 8.08 16.39 4.80
CA ALA A 54 7.75 17.80 4.99
C ALA A 54 8.26 18.34 6.34
N LYS A 55 8.28 17.52 7.39
CA LYS A 55 8.77 17.91 8.71
C LYS A 55 10.29 18.01 8.78
N HIS A 56 11.01 17.11 8.12
CA HIS A 56 12.46 16.95 8.30
C HIS A 56 13.29 17.45 7.11
N ALA A 57 12.68 17.86 6.00
CA ALA A 57 13.39 18.31 4.79
C ALA A 57 14.35 19.48 5.05
N ALA A 58 13.96 20.44 5.91
CA ALA A 58 14.82 21.58 6.25
C ALA A 58 16.04 21.16 7.09
N GLU A 59 15.83 20.28 8.08
CA GLU A 59 16.92 19.73 8.91
C GLU A 59 17.91 18.90 8.08
N PHE A 60 17.39 18.15 7.10
CA PHE A 60 18.21 17.38 6.16
C PHE A 60 19.05 18.29 5.25
N ALA A 61 18.44 19.35 4.69
CA ALA A 61 19.15 20.30 3.84
C ALA A 61 20.25 21.07 4.58
N GLU A 62 20.06 21.34 5.88
CA GLU A 62 21.08 21.97 6.73
C GLU A 62 22.23 21.01 7.05
N ALA A 63 21.93 19.73 7.30
CA ALA A 63 22.93 18.72 7.62
C ALA A 63 23.78 18.29 6.40
N PHE A 64 23.22 18.37 5.19
CA PHE A 64 23.85 17.91 3.94
C PHE A 64 23.80 19.01 2.85
N PRO A 65 24.52 20.13 3.02
CA PRO A 65 24.40 21.30 2.13
C PRO A 65 25.01 21.10 0.74
N GLU A 66 25.87 20.10 0.54
CA GLU A 66 26.51 19.80 -0.75
C GLU A 66 25.78 18.69 -1.55
N GLU A 67 24.74 18.09 -0.98
CA GLU A 67 24.03 16.96 -1.57
C GLU A 67 22.79 17.46 -2.31
N GLU A 68 22.83 17.47 -3.65
CA GLU A 68 21.66 17.80 -4.47
C GLU A 68 20.64 16.65 -4.38
N PRO A 69 19.33 16.94 -4.25
CA PRO A 69 18.32 15.89 -4.17
C PRO A 69 18.34 15.05 -5.45
N ASP A 70 18.70 13.77 -5.31
CA ASP A 70 18.68 12.81 -6.42
C ASP A 70 17.23 12.54 -6.85
N SER A 71 16.83 13.24 -7.91
CA SER A 71 15.50 13.14 -8.52
C SER A 71 15.32 11.88 -9.38
N ALA A 72 16.36 11.05 -9.54
CA ALA A 72 16.34 9.93 -10.48
C ALA A 72 15.52 8.71 -9.98
N ASN A 73 15.31 8.55 -8.68
CA ASN A 73 14.73 7.32 -8.10
C ASN A 73 13.26 7.42 -7.69
N GLY A 74 12.52 8.41 -8.23
CA GLY A 74 11.06 8.58 -8.02
C GLY A 74 10.16 7.51 -8.70
N ARG A 75 10.59 6.25 -8.79
CA ARG A 75 9.74 5.14 -9.21
C ARG A 75 9.60 4.16 -8.06
N ALA A 76 8.44 4.19 -7.42
CA ALA A 76 7.94 3.06 -6.65
C ALA A 76 7.86 1.85 -7.60
N ALA A 77 8.76 0.89 -7.38
CA ALA A 77 8.66 -0.48 -7.89
C ALA A 77 7.95 -1.35 -6.87
#